data_AF-A0A409XK10-F1
#
_entry.id   AF-A0A409XK10-F1
#
_cell.length_a   1.000
_cell.length_b   1.000
_cell.length_c   1.000
_cell.angle_alpha   90.00
_cell.angle_beta   90.00
_cell.angle_gamma   90.00
#
_symmetry.space_group_name_H-M   'P 1'
#
loop_
_entity.id
_entity.type
_entity.pdbx_description
1 polymer ?
#
loop_
_entity_poly.entity_id
_entity_poly.type
_entity_poly.pdbx_seq_one_letter_code
_entity_poly.pdbx_strand_id
1 'polypeptide(L)'
;MFPKFTLLALAFGSVALGQLVGTLQTENHPKLPFQRCTKSGCTTVSDGQIVLDANWRWTHSKDGYTNCYTGNTWNTTICPDGKTCAANCAIDGADYSGTYGITVSGNALTLKFVTTNSNGKNIGSRVYLMSSDSKYELFKVLNQEFTFDVDVSNLPCGLNGALYFSEMDADGGLAKYSTNKAGAKYGTGYCDSQCPKDMKWISGEANSEGWTPSDNDVNAGNGKYGTCCNEMDIWEANSISAAYTPHPCTKTGPYRCSGTECNTPTDRYGGICDPDGCEFNSYRQGDKTFYGPGLTVDTKKKFTVVTQFITSDGTSSGSLKEIRRIYIQDGKVIQNSKSNIAGLGAYDSITEQYCTDQKTVFGDTNSFKSKGGMAGMEAGLRNGMVLALSVWDDHNVNMLWLDSTYPTDSNKPGSFRGTCATTSGNPKDIEANSPNASVIYSNIKVGDIGSTYTGGSTGTTTNGGGGTTTSTSTAPGATQTKYGQCGGIGWSGPTSCASGSTCQSSGPYYSQCL
;
A
#
# COMPACT_ATOMS: atom_id res chain seq x y z
N MET A 1 18.99 -42.91 -58.51
CA MET A 1 19.23 -41.44 -58.38
C MET A 1 18.19 -40.88 -57.41
N PHE A 2 18.61 -40.56 -56.20
CA PHE A 2 17.88 -39.71 -55.24
C PHE A 2 18.94 -38.88 -54.52
N PRO A 3 18.87 -37.55 -54.54
CA PRO A 3 19.94 -36.72 -53.99
C PRO A 3 19.87 -36.74 -52.46
N LYS A 4 20.94 -37.25 -51.83
CA LYS A 4 21.21 -37.15 -50.39
C LYS A 4 21.64 -35.72 -50.03
N PHE A 5 20.73 -34.77 -50.00
CA PHE A 5 21.01 -33.42 -49.46
C PHE A 5 19.71 -32.75 -48.98
N THR A 6 19.07 -33.27 -47.92
CA THR A 6 18.05 -32.51 -47.19
C THR A 6 17.89 -33.03 -45.77
N LEU A 7 18.85 -32.76 -44.88
CA LEU A 7 18.61 -32.89 -43.43
C LEU A 7 19.66 -32.10 -42.63
N LEU A 8 19.65 -30.77 -42.78
CA LEU A 8 20.32 -29.88 -41.83
C LEU A 8 19.68 -28.48 -41.86
N ALA A 9 18.42 -28.38 -41.44
CA ALA A 9 17.76 -27.08 -41.28
C ALA A 9 16.60 -27.16 -40.30
N LEU A 10 16.84 -27.62 -39.06
CA LEU A 10 15.86 -27.52 -37.96
C LEU A 10 16.55 -27.53 -36.58
N ALA A 11 17.59 -26.71 -36.45
CA ALA A 11 18.22 -26.38 -35.16
C ALA A 11 18.57 -24.90 -35.09
N PHE A 12 17.68 -24.01 -35.56
CA PHE A 12 17.64 -22.67 -34.97
C PHE A 12 16.88 -22.81 -33.66
N GLY A 13 17.62 -23.19 -32.60
CA GLY A 13 17.17 -22.90 -31.26
C GLY A 13 16.87 -21.41 -31.23
N SER A 14 15.62 -21.06 -30.96
CA SER A 14 15.23 -19.69 -30.66
C SER A 14 16.09 -19.24 -29.50
N VAL A 15 17.16 -18.49 -29.79
CA VAL A 15 17.92 -17.78 -28.78
C VAL A 15 16.92 -16.81 -28.17
N ALA A 16 16.36 -17.17 -27.03
CA ALA A 16 15.38 -16.36 -26.33
C ALA A 16 16.11 -15.11 -25.86
N LEU A 17 15.97 -14.03 -26.62
CA LEU A 17 16.48 -12.72 -26.25
C LEU A 17 15.56 -12.18 -25.16
N GLY A 18 16.00 -12.18 -23.90
CA GLY A 18 15.21 -11.58 -22.84
C GLY A 18 15.81 -11.77 -21.45
N GLN A 19 15.44 -10.91 -20.50
CA GLN A 19 15.75 -11.01 -19.07
C GLN A 19 15.45 -12.42 -18.58
N LEU A 20 16.49 -13.15 -18.22
CA LEU A 20 16.44 -14.57 -17.95
C LEU A 20 16.20 -14.87 -16.46
N VAL A 21 15.98 -16.15 -16.18
CA VAL A 21 15.87 -16.70 -14.83
C VAL A 21 17.19 -17.36 -14.46
N GLY A 22 17.77 -16.90 -13.35
CA GLY A 22 18.95 -17.52 -12.74
C GLY A 22 18.58 -18.85 -12.08
N THR A 23 19.56 -19.72 -11.92
CA THR A 23 19.36 -21.07 -11.33
C THR A 23 20.37 -21.39 -10.24
N LEU A 24 21.18 -20.41 -9.83
CA LEU A 24 22.22 -20.58 -8.83
C LEU A 24 21.67 -20.49 -7.41
N GLN A 25 20.58 -19.75 -7.22
CA GLN A 25 19.80 -19.68 -5.99
C GLN A 25 18.35 -20.08 -6.27
N THR A 26 17.83 -21.07 -5.54
CA THR A 26 16.42 -21.43 -5.67
C THR A 26 15.53 -20.32 -5.10
N GLU A 27 14.52 -19.93 -5.87
CA GLU A 27 13.49 -19.00 -5.40
C GLU A 27 12.41 -19.72 -4.60
N ASN A 28 12.34 -19.42 -3.30
CA ASN A 28 11.36 -19.97 -2.36
C ASN A 28 10.64 -18.83 -1.63
N HIS A 29 9.41 -18.53 -2.05
CA HIS A 29 8.60 -17.45 -1.48
C HIS A 29 8.21 -17.74 -0.01
N PRO A 30 8.49 -16.82 0.94
CA PRO A 30 7.96 -16.93 2.30
C PRO A 30 6.42 -16.87 2.30
N LYS A 31 5.77 -17.81 3.00
CA LYS A 31 4.31 -17.83 3.12
C LYS A 31 3.82 -16.71 4.03
N LEU A 32 2.83 -15.96 3.56
CA LEU A 32 2.14 -14.90 4.29
C LEU A 32 0.63 -15.06 4.08
N PRO A 33 -0.06 -15.84 4.93
CA PRO A 33 -1.50 -15.97 4.89
C PRO A 33 -2.20 -14.64 5.14
N PHE A 34 -3.30 -14.39 4.42
CA PHE A 34 -4.20 -13.25 4.63
C PHE A 34 -5.65 -13.75 4.67
N GLN A 35 -6.62 -12.86 4.89
CA GLN A 35 -8.03 -13.24 4.99
C GLN A 35 -8.92 -12.46 4.03
N ARG A 36 -9.94 -13.15 3.52
CA ARG A 36 -11.06 -12.53 2.80
C ARG A 36 -12.29 -12.56 3.67
N CYS A 37 -12.88 -11.41 3.90
CA CYS A 37 -13.99 -11.21 4.81
C CYS A 37 -15.26 -10.86 4.04
N THR A 38 -16.38 -11.34 4.58
CA THR A 38 -17.73 -10.91 4.22
C THR A 38 -18.44 -10.56 5.52
N LYS A 39 -19.64 -10.01 5.44
CA LYS A 39 -20.47 -9.77 6.63
C LYS A 39 -20.73 -11.02 7.48
N SER A 40 -20.58 -12.23 6.95
CA SER A 40 -20.75 -13.49 7.70
C SER A 40 -19.46 -14.02 8.35
N GLY A 41 -18.30 -13.43 8.06
CA GLY A 41 -17.01 -13.82 8.63
C GLY A 41 -15.87 -13.81 7.63
N CYS A 42 -14.69 -14.21 8.10
CA CYS A 42 -13.45 -14.21 7.31
C CYS A 42 -12.97 -15.64 7.02
N THR A 43 -12.52 -15.87 5.79
CA THR A 43 -11.86 -17.09 5.33
C THR A 43 -10.38 -16.81 5.13
N THR A 44 -9.52 -17.65 5.68
CA THR A 44 -8.06 -17.55 5.49
C THR A 44 -7.66 -18.07 4.11
N VAL A 45 -6.86 -17.29 3.39
CA VAL A 45 -6.12 -17.71 2.21
C VAL A 45 -4.74 -18.16 2.67
N SER A 46 -4.59 -19.47 2.94
CA SER A 46 -3.39 -20.05 3.56
C SER A 46 -2.15 -20.00 2.68
N ASP A 47 -2.35 -20.02 1.36
CA ASP A 47 -1.26 -20.22 0.40
C ASP A 47 -0.64 -18.90 -0.08
N GLY A 48 -1.16 -17.76 0.41
CA GLY A 48 -0.60 -16.44 0.20
C GLY A 48 0.89 -16.42 0.55
N GLN A 49 1.67 -15.68 -0.23
CA GLN A 49 3.12 -15.63 -0.10
C GLN A 49 3.66 -14.31 -0.60
N ILE A 50 4.91 -14.00 -0.27
CA ILE A 50 5.56 -12.77 -0.70
C ILE A 50 6.74 -13.04 -1.62
N VAL A 51 7.00 -12.10 -2.52
CA VAL A 51 8.15 -12.13 -3.42
C VAL A 51 8.92 -10.82 -3.37
N LEU A 52 10.25 -10.92 -3.31
CA LEU A 52 11.15 -9.77 -3.35
C LEU A 52 11.16 -9.14 -4.75
N ASP A 53 11.11 -7.81 -4.78
CA ASP A 53 11.27 -7.00 -5.99
C ASP A 53 12.58 -7.29 -6.75
N ALA A 54 12.49 -7.28 -8.08
CA ALA A 54 13.59 -7.61 -8.98
C ALA A 54 14.85 -6.73 -8.83
N ASN A 55 14.72 -5.49 -8.34
CA ASN A 55 15.81 -4.53 -8.21
C ASN A 55 16.84 -4.95 -7.14
N TRP A 56 16.41 -5.68 -6.11
CA TRP A 56 17.26 -6.18 -5.02
C TRP A 56 17.98 -7.48 -5.35
N ARG A 57 17.53 -8.18 -6.40
CA ARG A 57 18.02 -9.51 -6.70
C ARG A 57 19.40 -9.47 -7.35
N TRP A 58 20.18 -10.51 -7.08
CA TRP A 58 21.43 -10.72 -7.80
C TRP A 58 21.14 -10.88 -9.29
N THR A 59 21.85 -10.10 -10.09
CA THR A 59 21.75 -10.09 -11.54
C THR A 59 23.11 -10.43 -12.16
N HIS A 60 23.18 -11.56 -12.87
CA HIS A 60 24.43 -12.12 -13.39
C HIS A 60 24.30 -12.61 -14.83
N SER A 61 25.44 -12.88 -15.47
CA SER A 61 25.51 -13.43 -16.82
C SER A 61 24.81 -14.78 -16.88
N LYS A 62 24.06 -15.04 -17.96
CA LYS A 62 23.33 -16.30 -18.16
C LYS A 62 24.20 -17.56 -18.11
N ASP A 63 25.49 -17.43 -18.45
CA ASP A 63 26.43 -18.54 -18.60
C ASP A 63 27.36 -18.72 -17.38
N GLY A 64 27.15 -17.97 -16.27
CA GLY A 64 28.04 -18.05 -15.11
C GLY A 64 27.75 -17.04 -14.00
N TYR A 65 28.77 -16.71 -13.21
CA TYR A 65 28.67 -15.92 -11.98
C TYR A 65 29.04 -14.43 -12.17
N THR A 66 29.36 -14.01 -13.39
CA THR A 66 29.81 -12.64 -13.65
C THR A 66 28.63 -11.69 -13.50
N ASN A 67 28.74 -10.71 -12.60
CA ASN A 67 27.69 -9.73 -12.38
C ASN A 67 27.41 -8.90 -13.64
N CYS A 68 26.13 -8.76 -13.97
CA CYS A 68 25.68 -7.76 -14.94
C CYS A 68 25.53 -6.37 -14.30
N TYR A 69 25.34 -6.33 -12.99
CA TYR A 69 25.21 -5.10 -12.20
C TYR A 69 25.94 -5.26 -10.86
N THR A 70 26.79 -4.31 -10.48
CA THR A 70 27.55 -4.32 -9.22
C THR A 70 27.63 -2.93 -8.62
N GLY A 71 27.39 -2.81 -7.31
CA GLY A 71 27.24 -1.51 -6.64
C GLY A 71 26.10 -0.76 -7.31
N ASN A 72 26.42 0.33 -7.99
CA ASN A 72 25.47 1.14 -8.74
C ASN A 72 25.77 1.20 -10.26
N THR A 73 26.50 0.23 -10.82
CA THR A 73 26.94 0.26 -12.24
C THR A 73 26.63 -1.04 -12.99
N TRP A 74 26.25 -0.90 -14.27
CA TRP A 74 26.10 -2.02 -15.20
C TRP A 74 27.45 -2.42 -15.80
N ASN A 75 27.65 -3.72 -16.02
CA ASN A 75 28.78 -4.23 -16.80
C ASN A 75 28.54 -3.95 -18.30
N THR A 76 29.17 -2.90 -18.83
CA THR A 76 28.96 -2.42 -20.21
C THR A 76 29.39 -3.41 -21.30
N THR A 77 30.20 -4.42 -20.97
CA THR A 77 30.56 -5.48 -21.93
C THR A 77 29.40 -6.47 -22.10
N ILE A 78 28.71 -6.81 -21.01
CA ILE A 78 27.54 -7.72 -21.05
C ILE A 78 26.27 -6.95 -21.46
N CYS A 79 26.19 -5.69 -21.03
CA CYS A 79 25.05 -4.80 -21.15
C CYS A 79 25.38 -3.54 -21.98
N PRO A 80 25.74 -3.67 -23.27
CA PRO A 80 26.00 -2.52 -24.13
C PRO A 80 24.72 -1.72 -24.44
N ASP A 81 23.56 -2.38 -24.39
CA ASP A 81 22.23 -1.81 -24.53
C ASP A 81 21.21 -2.64 -23.74
N GLY A 82 20.00 -2.10 -23.54
CA GLY A 82 18.98 -2.72 -22.69
C GLY A 82 18.48 -4.08 -23.19
N LYS A 83 18.39 -4.28 -24.51
CA LYS A 83 17.91 -5.54 -25.10
C LYS A 83 18.98 -6.62 -25.03
N THR A 84 20.21 -6.29 -25.38
CA THR A 84 21.35 -7.20 -25.28
C THR A 84 21.61 -7.58 -23.82
N CYS A 85 21.53 -6.62 -22.90
CA CYS A 85 21.66 -6.87 -21.47
C CYS A 85 20.58 -7.84 -20.99
N ALA A 86 19.32 -7.61 -21.34
CA ALA A 86 18.23 -8.53 -21.03
C ALA A 86 18.55 -9.95 -21.52
N ALA A 87 18.94 -10.11 -22.78
CA ALA A 87 19.28 -11.41 -23.37
C ALA A 87 20.51 -12.12 -22.76
N ASN A 88 21.36 -11.40 -22.04
CA ASN A 88 22.59 -11.95 -21.47
C ASN A 88 22.58 -12.07 -19.95
N CYS A 89 21.57 -11.52 -19.28
CA CYS A 89 21.51 -11.44 -17.83
C CYS A 89 20.30 -12.16 -17.26
N ALA A 90 20.53 -12.80 -16.13
CA ALA A 90 19.54 -13.58 -15.40
C ALA A 90 19.32 -12.95 -14.02
N ILE A 91 18.07 -12.94 -13.57
CA ILE A 91 17.68 -12.61 -12.20
C ILE A 91 17.57 -13.90 -11.40
N ASP A 92 18.32 -14.01 -10.32
CA ASP A 92 18.36 -15.23 -9.50
C ASP A 92 17.39 -15.19 -8.30
N GLY A 93 17.27 -16.32 -7.61
CA GLY A 93 16.50 -16.44 -6.39
C GLY A 93 17.06 -15.62 -5.22
N ALA A 94 16.29 -15.54 -4.13
CA ALA A 94 16.65 -14.74 -2.96
C ALA A 94 16.79 -15.58 -1.67
N ASP A 95 17.83 -15.30 -0.89
CA ASP A 95 17.89 -15.66 0.54
C ASP A 95 17.20 -14.56 1.36
N TYR A 96 15.88 -14.68 1.50
CA TYR A 96 15.01 -13.70 2.15
C TYR A 96 15.50 -13.27 3.53
N SER A 97 15.85 -14.22 4.40
CA SER A 97 16.20 -13.90 5.78
C SER A 97 17.65 -13.48 5.94
N GLY A 98 18.59 -14.23 5.36
CA GLY A 98 20.03 -14.02 5.61
C GLY A 98 20.60 -12.84 4.82
N THR A 99 20.06 -12.58 3.62
CA THR A 99 20.54 -11.50 2.75
C THR A 99 19.70 -10.23 2.91
N TYR A 100 18.37 -10.36 2.99
CA TYR A 100 17.45 -9.22 2.91
C TYR A 100 16.73 -8.89 4.22
N GLY A 101 16.86 -9.71 5.26
CA GLY A 101 16.21 -9.46 6.56
C GLY A 101 14.68 -9.55 6.52
N ILE A 102 14.16 -10.30 5.56
CA ILE A 102 12.73 -10.53 5.34
C ILE A 102 12.37 -11.84 6.02
N THR A 103 11.45 -11.78 6.98
CA THR A 103 11.00 -12.98 7.72
C THR A 103 9.49 -12.98 7.88
N VAL A 104 8.90 -14.17 7.91
CA VAL A 104 7.47 -14.34 8.21
C VAL A 104 7.30 -15.30 9.38
N SER A 105 6.43 -14.94 10.32
CA SER A 105 5.99 -15.78 11.42
C SER A 105 4.46 -15.78 11.48
N GLY A 106 3.84 -16.92 11.20
CA GLY A 106 2.38 -17.00 11.07
C GLY A 106 1.87 -16.10 9.95
N ASN A 107 1.14 -15.05 10.31
CA ASN A 107 0.60 -14.04 9.38
C ASN A 107 1.30 -12.68 9.49
N ALA A 108 2.50 -12.63 10.09
CA ALA A 108 3.27 -11.41 10.32
C ALA A 108 4.57 -11.40 9.52
N LEU A 109 4.69 -10.44 8.61
CA LEU A 109 5.87 -10.10 7.84
C LEU A 109 6.70 -9.06 8.59
N THR A 110 7.96 -9.36 8.86
CA THR A 110 8.93 -8.40 9.39
C THR A 110 9.91 -8.03 8.29
N LEU A 111 10.05 -6.73 8.02
CA LEU A 111 11.07 -6.17 7.13
C LEU A 111 12.10 -5.41 7.97
N LYS A 112 13.35 -5.87 7.96
CA LYS A 112 14.47 -5.12 8.56
C LYS A 112 14.99 -4.08 7.58
N PHE A 113 15.42 -2.94 8.12
CA PHE A 113 15.99 -1.87 7.32
C PHE A 113 17.40 -2.22 6.82
N VAL A 114 18.33 -2.61 7.69
CA VAL A 114 19.68 -3.03 7.28
C VAL A 114 19.91 -4.50 7.59
N THR A 115 20.40 -5.25 6.60
CA THR A 115 20.86 -6.62 6.78
C THR A 115 22.29 -6.76 6.28
N THR A 116 23.21 -7.13 7.17
CA THR A 116 24.63 -7.32 6.82
C THR A 116 24.90 -8.80 6.61
N ASN A 117 25.55 -9.12 5.50
CA ASN A 117 25.97 -10.48 5.13
C ASN A 117 27.42 -10.46 4.58
N SER A 118 27.92 -11.59 4.08
CA SER A 118 29.28 -11.71 3.56
C SER A 118 29.57 -10.85 2.32
N ASN A 119 28.53 -10.39 1.61
CA ASN A 119 28.62 -9.59 0.40
C ASN A 119 28.40 -8.08 0.66
N GLY A 120 28.25 -7.68 1.93
CA GLY A 120 28.05 -6.28 2.34
C GLY A 120 26.73 -6.05 3.05
N LYS A 121 26.18 -4.83 2.88
CA LYS A 121 24.92 -4.41 3.50
C LYS A 121 23.82 -4.35 2.44
N ASN A 122 22.72 -5.04 2.71
CA ASN A 122 21.43 -4.74 2.10
C ASN A 122 20.74 -3.62 2.89
N ILE A 123 20.18 -2.64 2.19
CA ILE A 123 19.43 -1.52 2.75
C ILE A 123 18.03 -1.53 2.14
N GLY A 124 17.02 -1.49 3.00
CA GLY A 124 15.62 -1.54 2.62
C GLY A 124 15.18 -2.85 1.97
N SER A 125 13.89 -2.93 1.69
CA SER A 125 13.30 -3.99 0.87
C SER A 125 11.92 -3.58 0.36
N ARG A 126 11.50 -4.15 -0.76
CA ARG A 126 10.13 -4.10 -1.27
C ARG A 126 9.69 -5.50 -1.69
N VAL A 127 8.51 -5.90 -1.22
CA VAL A 127 7.93 -7.22 -1.51
C VAL A 127 6.49 -7.08 -1.99
N TYR A 128 6.04 -8.07 -2.77
CA TYR A 128 4.67 -8.12 -3.30
C TYR A 128 3.93 -9.33 -2.77
N LEU A 129 2.64 -9.17 -2.46
CA LEU A 129 1.79 -10.31 -2.13
C LEU A 129 1.41 -11.08 -3.41
N MET A 130 1.54 -12.41 -3.34
CA MET A 130 1.25 -13.32 -4.44
C MET A 130 0.04 -14.20 -4.18
N SER A 131 -0.70 -14.49 -5.26
CA SER A 131 -1.82 -15.43 -5.29
C SER A 131 -1.37 -16.86 -5.65
N SER A 132 -0.21 -16.99 -6.31
CA SER A 132 0.44 -18.25 -6.66
C SER A 132 1.94 -18.02 -6.91
N ASP A 133 2.72 -19.05 -7.24
CA ASP A 133 4.16 -18.88 -7.52
C ASP A 133 4.48 -18.05 -8.77
N SER A 134 3.49 -17.76 -9.61
CA SER A 134 3.69 -17.05 -10.88
C SER A 134 2.81 -15.82 -11.07
N LYS A 135 1.99 -15.48 -10.06
CA LYS A 135 1.10 -14.31 -10.13
C LYS A 135 1.00 -13.59 -8.80
N TYR A 136 1.05 -12.26 -8.87
CA TYR A 136 0.64 -11.38 -7.78
C TYR A 136 -0.83 -11.58 -7.41
N GLU A 137 -1.18 -11.21 -6.19
CA GLU A 137 -2.58 -11.06 -5.78
C GLU A 137 -3.09 -9.69 -6.22
N LEU A 138 -4.18 -9.67 -7.01
CA LEU A 138 -4.81 -8.43 -7.46
C LEU A 138 -5.99 -8.07 -6.56
N PHE A 139 -5.85 -6.97 -5.83
CA PHE A 139 -6.87 -6.45 -4.94
C PHE A 139 -7.82 -5.50 -5.69
N LYS A 140 -9.10 -5.87 -5.74
CA LYS A 140 -10.19 -5.03 -6.28
C LYS A 140 -11.01 -4.48 -5.13
N VAL A 141 -10.64 -3.30 -4.65
CA VAL A 141 -11.11 -2.79 -3.36
C VAL A 141 -12.26 -1.77 -3.46
N LEU A 142 -12.76 -1.45 -4.65
CA LEU A 142 -13.95 -0.59 -4.77
C LEU A 142 -15.14 -1.20 -4.02
N ASN A 143 -15.73 -0.41 -3.11
CA ASN A 143 -16.77 -0.83 -2.15
C ASN A 143 -16.36 -1.94 -1.19
N GLN A 144 -15.06 -2.01 -0.87
CA GLN A 144 -14.49 -2.92 0.13
C GLN A 144 -13.74 -2.12 1.19
N GLU A 145 -13.32 -2.81 2.25
CA GLU A 145 -12.26 -2.32 3.13
C GLU A 145 -11.04 -3.24 3.11
N PHE A 146 -9.87 -2.63 3.22
CA PHE A 146 -8.58 -3.29 3.39
C PHE A 146 -8.05 -2.97 4.78
N THR A 147 -7.51 -3.97 5.47
CA THR A 147 -7.15 -3.87 6.88
C THR A 147 -5.92 -4.69 7.19
N PHE A 148 -5.08 -4.18 8.07
CA PHE A 148 -3.88 -4.87 8.55
C PHE A 148 -3.52 -4.36 9.95
N ASP A 149 -2.81 -5.17 10.70
CA ASP A 149 -2.10 -4.74 11.90
C ASP A 149 -0.69 -4.28 11.51
N VAL A 150 -0.19 -3.23 12.14
CA VAL A 150 1.18 -2.74 11.95
C VAL A 150 1.86 -2.42 13.27
N ASP A 151 3.14 -2.75 13.33
CA ASP A 151 4.06 -2.27 14.36
C ASP A 151 5.16 -1.42 13.72
N VAL A 152 5.13 -0.12 14.01
CA VAL A 152 6.09 0.88 13.56
C VAL A 152 6.96 1.40 14.72
N SER A 153 6.90 0.78 15.90
CA SER A 153 7.57 1.30 17.10
C SER A 153 9.09 1.37 16.95
N ASN A 154 9.63 0.60 16.00
CA ASN A 154 11.05 0.52 15.65
C ASN A 154 11.38 1.22 14.32
N LEU A 155 10.54 2.17 13.87
CA LEU A 155 10.81 3.06 12.74
C LEU A 155 10.98 4.51 13.22
N PRO A 156 12.23 5.02 13.29
CA PRO A 156 12.49 6.41 13.66
C PRO A 156 12.18 7.40 12.51
N CYS A 157 12.37 8.70 12.79
CA CYS A 157 12.39 9.75 11.78
C CYS A 157 13.28 9.38 10.59
N GLY A 158 12.83 9.69 9.37
CA GLY A 158 13.59 9.48 8.16
C GLY A 158 13.41 8.12 7.49
N LEU A 159 12.74 7.17 8.15
CA LEU A 159 12.33 5.91 7.53
C LEU A 159 10.84 5.95 7.17
N ASN A 160 10.47 5.09 6.22
CA ASN A 160 9.10 4.82 5.87
C ASN A 160 8.90 3.30 5.76
N GLY A 161 8.04 2.77 6.62
CA GLY A 161 7.42 1.48 6.40
C GLY A 161 6.14 1.70 5.59
N ALA A 162 6.20 1.44 4.28
CA ALA A 162 5.07 1.61 3.40
C ALA A 162 4.30 0.30 3.13
N LEU A 163 2.98 0.41 3.06
CA LEU A 163 2.07 -0.60 2.55
C LEU A 163 1.10 0.09 1.59
N TYR A 164 1.10 -0.33 0.33
CA TYR A 164 0.42 0.39 -0.74
C TYR A 164 -0.01 -0.53 -1.88
N PHE A 165 -0.89 -0.02 -2.73
CA PHE A 165 -1.30 -0.69 -3.94
C PHE A 165 -0.66 -0.04 -5.16
N SER A 166 -0.07 -0.85 -6.02
CA SER A 166 0.49 -0.43 -7.31
C SER A 166 -0.25 -1.15 -8.45
N GLU A 167 -0.62 -0.43 -9.52
CA GLU A 167 -1.35 -0.99 -10.67
C GLU A 167 -0.42 -1.80 -11.61
N MET A 168 0.29 -2.77 -11.04
CA MET A 168 1.15 -3.72 -11.74
C MET A 168 0.34 -4.80 -12.47
N ASP A 169 0.92 -5.33 -13.56
CA ASP A 169 0.40 -6.53 -14.22
C ASP A 169 0.54 -7.74 -13.28
N ALA A 170 -0.50 -8.58 -13.18
CA ALA A 170 -0.52 -9.73 -12.26
C ALA A 170 0.63 -10.72 -12.47
N ASP A 171 1.16 -10.84 -13.68
CA ASP A 171 2.28 -11.73 -14.03
C ASP A 171 3.63 -10.99 -14.07
N GLY A 172 3.69 -9.75 -13.60
CA GLY A 172 4.88 -8.90 -13.64
C GLY A 172 5.30 -8.49 -15.06
N GLY A 173 4.37 -8.55 -16.02
CA GLY A 173 4.60 -8.22 -17.43
C GLY A 173 5.08 -9.40 -18.28
N LEU A 174 5.06 -10.63 -17.75
CA LEU A 174 5.56 -11.83 -18.42
C LEU A 174 4.87 -12.09 -19.77
N ALA A 175 3.53 -11.98 -19.83
CA ALA A 175 2.78 -12.19 -21.06
C ALA A 175 2.92 -11.01 -22.04
N LYS A 176 3.06 -9.79 -21.53
CA LYS A 176 3.12 -8.56 -22.32
C LYS A 176 4.47 -8.36 -23.00
N TYR A 177 5.56 -8.77 -22.34
CA TYR A 177 6.92 -8.58 -22.81
C TYR A 177 7.58 -9.94 -23.01
N SER A 178 7.67 -10.40 -24.26
CA SER A 178 8.24 -11.71 -24.59
C SER A 178 9.70 -11.86 -24.14
N THR A 179 10.40 -10.77 -23.89
CA THR A 179 11.75 -10.70 -23.35
C THR A 179 11.79 -10.75 -21.82
N ASN A 180 10.69 -10.60 -21.09
CA ASN A 180 10.65 -10.92 -19.66
C ASN A 180 10.43 -12.43 -19.51
N LYS A 181 11.41 -13.16 -18.97
CA LYS A 181 11.26 -14.59 -18.64
C LYS A 181 11.11 -14.84 -17.14
N ALA A 182 11.32 -13.82 -16.32
CA ALA A 182 11.31 -13.93 -14.87
C ALA A 182 9.90 -13.72 -14.29
N GLY A 183 9.22 -12.65 -14.69
CA GLY A 183 7.83 -12.38 -14.30
C GLY A 183 7.63 -12.16 -12.80
N ALA A 184 6.37 -12.25 -12.36
CA ALA A 184 5.98 -12.06 -10.96
C ALA A 184 6.71 -12.99 -9.98
N LYS A 185 7.11 -14.19 -10.42
CA LYS A 185 7.92 -15.13 -9.60
C LYS A 185 9.24 -14.52 -9.11
N TYR A 186 9.77 -13.52 -9.81
CA TYR A 186 11.01 -12.84 -9.46
C TYR A 186 10.79 -11.34 -9.20
N GLY A 187 9.55 -10.93 -8.91
CA GLY A 187 9.26 -9.56 -8.51
C GLY A 187 9.41 -8.52 -9.61
N THR A 188 9.20 -8.87 -10.88
CA THR A 188 9.32 -7.92 -12.00
C THR A 188 8.07 -7.05 -12.17
N GLY A 189 8.22 -5.96 -12.92
CA GLY A 189 7.09 -5.18 -13.42
C GLY A 189 6.61 -4.07 -12.49
N TYR A 190 7.41 -3.68 -11.50
CA TYR A 190 7.11 -2.56 -10.63
C TYR A 190 6.85 -1.28 -11.42
N CYS A 191 5.94 -0.47 -10.90
CA CYS A 191 5.61 0.86 -11.34
C CYS A 191 4.98 1.59 -10.15
N ASP A 192 5.02 2.92 -10.16
CA ASP A 192 4.30 3.73 -9.19
C ASP A 192 4.04 5.14 -9.76
N SER A 193 3.48 6.04 -8.95
CA SER A 193 3.11 7.39 -9.41
C SER A 193 4.29 8.35 -9.54
N GLN A 194 5.45 8.01 -8.97
CA GLN A 194 6.69 8.76 -9.11
C GLN A 194 7.40 8.48 -10.44
N CYS A 195 6.93 7.49 -11.20
CA CYS A 195 7.55 7.06 -12.46
C CYS A 195 9.05 6.71 -12.31
N PRO A 196 9.43 5.86 -11.33
CA PRO A 196 10.80 5.60 -10.91
C PRO A 196 11.70 5.20 -12.06
N LYS A 197 12.86 5.85 -12.12
CA LYS A 197 13.89 5.61 -13.14
C LYS A 197 15.03 4.72 -12.64
N ASP A 198 15.01 4.36 -11.36
CA ASP A 198 15.98 3.49 -10.69
C ASP A 198 15.69 2.00 -10.87
N MET A 199 14.57 1.66 -11.49
CA MET A 199 14.25 0.29 -11.83
C MET A 199 15.21 -0.25 -12.89
N LYS A 200 15.95 -1.31 -12.52
CA LYS A 200 16.90 -1.99 -13.41
C LYS A 200 16.24 -2.69 -14.59
N TRP A 201 14.97 -3.08 -14.46
CA TRP A 201 14.24 -3.89 -15.43
C TRP A 201 12.86 -3.29 -15.72
N ILE A 202 12.63 -2.83 -16.95
CA ILE A 202 11.36 -2.19 -17.35
C ILE A 202 10.94 -2.73 -18.71
N SER A 203 9.69 -3.22 -18.83
CA SER A 203 9.13 -3.72 -20.09
C SER A 203 9.96 -4.84 -20.75
N GLY A 204 10.59 -5.70 -19.94
CA GLY A 204 11.41 -6.83 -20.38
C GLY A 204 12.79 -6.42 -20.97
N GLU A 205 13.22 -5.18 -20.76
CA GLU A 205 14.56 -4.69 -21.13
C GLU A 205 15.29 -4.20 -19.87
N ALA A 206 16.62 -4.29 -19.87
CA ALA A 206 17.41 -3.63 -18.84
C ALA A 206 17.37 -2.11 -19.05
N ASN A 207 17.27 -1.33 -17.98
CA ASN A 207 17.32 0.12 -18.03
C ASN A 207 18.78 0.64 -18.05
N SER A 208 19.67 -0.06 -18.77
CA SER A 208 21.12 0.23 -18.77
C SER A 208 21.50 1.42 -19.65
N GLU A 209 20.66 1.78 -20.64
CA GLU A 209 20.90 2.94 -21.49
C GLU A 209 20.82 4.24 -20.69
N GLY A 210 21.86 5.07 -20.77
CA GLY A 210 21.92 6.35 -20.06
C GLY A 210 21.97 6.22 -18.54
N TRP A 211 22.32 5.04 -18.00
CA TRP A 211 22.38 4.80 -16.57
C TRP A 211 23.38 5.74 -15.87
N THR A 212 22.89 6.49 -14.89
CA THR A 212 23.67 7.41 -14.06
C THR A 212 23.67 6.90 -12.62
N PRO A 213 24.83 6.48 -12.07
CA PRO A 213 24.96 6.11 -10.67
C PRO A 213 24.47 7.24 -9.74
N SER A 214 23.82 6.89 -8.63
CA SER A 214 23.50 7.88 -7.61
C SER A 214 24.76 8.32 -6.88
N ASP A 215 24.87 9.62 -6.59
CA ASP A 215 25.99 10.18 -5.82
C ASP A 215 25.88 9.91 -4.32
N ASN A 216 24.67 9.58 -3.83
CA ASN A 216 24.39 9.34 -2.41
C ASN A 216 23.80 7.95 -2.12
N ASP A 217 23.68 7.07 -3.12
CA ASP A 217 23.30 5.66 -2.96
C ASP A 217 24.27 4.78 -3.74
N VAL A 218 25.00 3.92 -3.03
CA VAL A 218 26.01 3.03 -3.62
C VAL A 218 25.41 1.81 -4.35
N ASN A 219 24.11 1.58 -4.21
CA ASN A 219 23.39 0.43 -4.78
C ASN A 219 22.38 0.82 -5.88
N ALA A 220 22.15 2.12 -6.08
CA ALA A 220 21.16 2.64 -7.02
C ALA A 220 21.71 3.69 -7.98
N GLY A 221 20.93 3.97 -9.00
CA GLY A 221 21.19 4.94 -10.05
C GLY A 221 19.93 5.10 -10.88
N ASN A 222 19.97 5.90 -11.92
CA ASN A 222 18.81 6.20 -12.75
C ASN A 222 19.12 5.91 -14.22
N GLY A 223 18.28 5.11 -14.86
CA GLY A 223 18.34 4.87 -16.30
C GLY A 223 17.61 5.94 -17.12
N LYS A 224 17.53 5.72 -18.42
CA LYS A 224 16.79 6.57 -19.36
C LYS A 224 15.28 6.54 -19.14
N TYR A 225 14.74 5.36 -18.84
CA TYR A 225 13.30 5.14 -18.74
C TYR A 225 12.83 5.15 -17.30
N GLY A 226 11.58 5.54 -17.10
CA GLY A 226 10.85 5.31 -15.85
C GLY A 226 9.67 4.36 -16.06
N THR A 227 9.03 3.93 -14.96
CA THR A 227 7.89 3.00 -14.99
C THR A 227 6.76 3.53 -14.12
N CYS A 228 5.70 3.99 -14.76
CA CYS A 228 4.58 4.71 -14.17
C CYS A 228 3.33 3.83 -14.07
N CYS A 229 2.54 4.00 -13.02
CA CYS A 229 1.15 3.54 -12.95
C CYS A 229 0.39 4.18 -11.80
N ASN A 230 -0.94 4.00 -11.74
CA ASN A 230 -1.71 4.46 -10.58
C ASN A 230 -1.18 3.82 -9.29
N GLU A 231 -1.22 4.58 -8.21
CA GLU A 231 -0.73 4.17 -6.91
C GLU A 231 -1.72 4.62 -5.83
N MET A 232 -1.99 3.74 -4.87
CA MET A 232 -2.79 4.06 -3.70
C MET A 232 -1.98 3.70 -2.46
N ASP A 233 -1.42 4.72 -1.84
CA ASP A 233 -0.70 4.62 -0.59
C ASP A 233 -1.67 4.46 0.57
N ILE A 234 -1.89 3.20 0.96
CA ILE A 234 -2.70 2.88 2.12
C ILE A 234 -2.01 3.39 3.38
N TRP A 235 -0.69 3.29 3.41
CA TRP A 235 0.10 3.55 4.59
C TRP A 235 1.53 3.92 4.19
N GLU A 236 1.92 5.14 4.49
CA GLU A 236 3.31 5.56 4.53
C GLU A 236 3.56 6.14 5.90
N ALA A 237 4.45 5.52 6.68
CA ALA A 237 4.61 5.92 8.06
C ALA A 237 5.94 5.50 8.69
N ASN A 238 6.25 6.22 9.75
CA ASN A 238 7.12 5.77 10.82
C ASN A 238 6.43 5.99 12.17
N SER A 239 7.18 5.90 13.27
CA SER A 239 6.61 6.11 14.61
C SER A 239 6.13 7.55 14.87
N ILE A 240 6.49 8.53 14.03
CA ILE A 240 6.19 9.95 14.26
C ILE A 240 5.00 10.41 13.43
N SER A 241 4.96 10.04 12.15
CA SER A 241 3.93 10.49 11.21
C SER A 241 3.44 9.36 10.33
N ALA A 242 2.21 9.51 9.84
CA ALA A 242 1.59 8.61 8.87
C ALA A 242 0.75 9.40 7.86
N ALA A 243 0.74 8.95 6.61
CA ALA A 243 -0.09 9.45 5.53
C ALA A 243 -0.82 8.31 4.81
N TYR A 244 -1.92 8.64 4.15
CA TYR A 244 -2.54 7.81 3.13
C TYR A 244 -2.95 8.69 1.95
N THR A 245 -2.67 8.23 0.74
CA THR A 245 -2.60 9.11 -0.43
C THR A 245 -2.97 8.37 -1.72
N PRO A 246 -4.03 8.76 -2.44
CA PRO A 246 -4.28 8.32 -3.80
C PRO A 246 -3.47 9.16 -4.79
N HIS A 247 -2.84 8.47 -5.75
CA HIS A 247 -2.04 9.05 -6.81
C HIS A 247 -2.54 8.58 -8.19
N PRO A 248 -3.40 9.39 -8.84
CA PRO A 248 -3.92 9.06 -10.15
C PRO A 248 -2.89 9.31 -11.26
N CYS A 249 -2.98 8.51 -12.31
CA CYS A 249 -2.26 8.68 -13.56
C CYS A 249 -3.22 8.75 -14.75
N THR A 250 -2.83 9.50 -15.77
CA THR A 250 -3.60 9.62 -17.02
C THR A 250 -3.53 8.36 -17.90
N LYS A 251 -2.67 7.40 -17.56
CA LYS A 251 -2.56 6.07 -18.16
C LYS A 251 -2.91 5.03 -17.09
N THR A 252 -3.58 3.96 -17.52
CA THR A 252 -3.87 2.80 -16.67
C THR A 252 -2.89 1.67 -16.94
N GLY A 253 -2.54 0.95 -15.89
CA GLY A 253 -1.57 -0.14 -15.86
C GLY A 253 -0.12 0.32 -16.02
N PRO A 254 0.84 -0.61 -16.06
CA PRO A 254 2.26 -0.28 -16.18
C PRO A 254 2.57 0.41 -17.51
N TYR A 255 3.18 1.58 -17.42
CA TYR A 255 3.59 2.40 -18.56
C TYR A 255 5.05 2.81 -18.45
N ARG A 256 5.86 2.44 -19.47
CA ARG A 256 7.24 2.90 -19.57
C ARG A 256 7.28 4.31 -20.14
N CYS A 257 7.70 5.29 -19.33
CA CYS A 257 7.82 6.68 -19.73
C CYS A 257 9.26 7.02 -20.18
N SER A 258 9.41 8.14 -20.88
CA SER A 258 10.73 8.76 -21.12
C SER A 258 10.64 10.28 -21.12
N GLY A 259 11.77 10.95 -20.82
CA GLY A 259 11.84 12.41 -20.84
C GLY A 259 10.81 13.05 -19.90
N THR A 260 10.02 13.99 -20.42
CA THR A 260 9.02 14.74 -19.65
C THR A 260 7.85 13.89 -19.17
N GLU A 261 7.59 12.73 -19.78
CA GLU A 261 6.49 11.84 -19.36
C GLU A 261 6.71 11.25 -17.96
N CYS A 262 7.96 11.15 -17.50
CA CYS A 262 8.34 10.54 -16.22
C CYS A 262 8.26 11.48 -15.02
N ASN A 263 7.74 12.70 -15.18
CA ASN A 263 8.07 13.84 -14.32
C ASN A 263 9.60 14.09 -14.35
N THR A 264 10.02 15.35 -14.23
CA THR A 264 11.45 15.66 -14.17
C THR A 264 11.73 16.55 -12.98
N PRO A 265 12.96 16.59 -12.45
CA PRO A 265 13.30 17.52 -11.37
C PRO A 265 12.98 18.99 -11.71
N THR A 266 13.01 19.35 -13.00
CA THR A 266 12.67 20.69 -13.50
C THR A 266 11.18 20.88 -13.82
N ASP A 267 10.43 19.79 -13.97
CA ASP A 267 8.99 19.80 -14.25
C ASP A 267 8.34 18.60 -13.56
N ARG A 268 8.08 18.76 -12.26
CA ARG A 268 7.50 17.71 -11.40
C ARG A 268 6.09 17.33 -11.82
N TYR A 269 5.33 18.22 -12.46
CA TYR A 269 3.89 18.01 -12.72
C TYR A 269 3.56 17.76 -14.21
N GLY A 270 4.55 17.87 -15.09
CA GLY A 270 4.39 17.71 -16.54
C GLY A 270 4.25 16.26 -17.03
N GLY A 271 4.57 15.26 -16.21
CA GLY A 271 4.48 13.85 -16.58
C GLY A 271 3.06 13.29 -16.53
N ILE A 272 2.94 11.97 -16.61
CA ILE A 272 1.63 11.32 -16.78
C ILE A 272 0.92 10.99 -15.45
N CYS A 273 1.66 10.98 -14.35
CA CYS A 273 1.20 10.65 -13.01
C CYS A 273 1.23 11.86 -12.08
N ASP A 274 0.41 11.82 -11.05
CA ASP A 274 0.44 12.80 -9.96
C ASP A 274 1.45 12.38 -8.88
N PRO A 275 2.61 13.06 -8.77
CA PRO A 275 3.65 12.63 -7.83
C PRO A 275 3.39 13.10 -6.39
N ASP A 276 2.43 13.99 -6.17
CA ASP A 276 2.13 14.51 -4.82
C ASP A 276 0.91 13.84 -4.21
N GLY A 277 -0.05 13.43 -5.05
CA GLY A 277 -1.28 12.79 -4.60
C GLY A 277 -2.23 13.75 -3.90
N CYS A 278 -3.29 13.19 -3.29
CA CYS A 278 -4.17 13.91 -2.38
C CYS A 278 -4.04 13.34 -0.95
N GLU A 279 -3.04 13.80 -0.20
CA GLU A 279 -2.65 13.14 1.04
C GLU A 279 -3.53 13.51 2.24
N PHE A 280 -3.71 12.57 3.16
CA PHE A 280 -4.20 12.84 4.51
C PHE A 280 -3.20 12.35 5.55
N ASN A 281 -2.41 13.28 6.09
CA ASN A 281 -1.56 13.09 7.26
C ASN A 281 -2.17 13.92 8.41
N SER A 282 -2.52 13.27 9.52
CA SER A 282 -3.23 13.93 10.64
C SER A 282 -2.50 15.15 11.19
N TYR A 283 -1.17 15.06 11.33
CA TYR A 283 -0.34 16.17 11.80
C TYR A 283 -0.33 17.32 10.79
N ARG A 284 -0.18 17.00 9.48
CA ARG A 284 -0.25 17.98 8.39
C ARG A 284 -1.61 18.66 8.29
N GLN A 285 -2.67 17.92 8.60
CA GLN A 285 -4.04 18.41 8.68
C GLN A 285 -4.34 19.14 9.99
N GLY A 286 -3.37 19.35 10.88
CA GLY A 286 -3.49 20.24 12.05
C GLY A 286 -3.79 19.54 13.37
N ASP A 287 -4.01 18.23 13.39
CA ASP A 287 -4.09 17.46 14.64
C ASP A 287 -2.73 16.85 15.01
N LYS A 288 -2.00 17.60 15.84
CA LYS A 288 -0.66 17.22 16.31
C LYS A 288 -0.68 16.21 17.47
N THR A 289 -1.85 15.77 17.91
CA THR A 289 -2.03 14.91 19.09
C THR A 289 -2.66 13.55 18.75
N PHE A 290 -2.90 13.30 17.47
CA PHE A 290 -3.59 12.10 17.02
C PHE A 290 -2.68 10.88 16.88
N TYR A 291 -1.59 10.98 16.11
CA TYR A 291 -0.74 9.84 15.78
C TYR A 291 0.70 10.11 16.20
N GLY A 292 1.31 9.19 16.94
CA GLY A 292 2.70 9.27 17.38
C GLY A 292 2.95 8.58 18.72
N PRO A 293 4.17 8.66 19.28
CA PRO A 293 4.53 7.86 20.44
C PRO A 293 3.79 8.33 21.71
N GLY A 294 2.87 7.51 22.22
CA GLY A 294 2.01 7.84 23.36
C GLY A 294 0.82 8.77 23.04
N LEU A 295 0.47 8.94 21.77
CA LEU A 295 -0.67 9.76 21.32
C LEU A 295 -1.95 8.91 21.20
N THR A 296 -3.02 9.48 20.60
CA THR A 296 -4.33 8.82 20.49
C THR A 296 -4.22 7.45 19.79
N VAL A 297 -3.49 7.41 18.68
CA VAL A 297 -2.94 6.20 18.08
C VAL A 297 -1.47 6.13 18.53
N ASP A 298 -1.21 5.28 19.53
CA ASP A 298 0.09 5.15 20.18
C ASP A 298 1.03 4.28 19.35
N THR A 299 2.01 4.88 18.70
CA THR A 299 2.95 4.17 17.84
C THR A 299 4.01 3.35 18.59
N LYS A 300 4.04 3.39 19.93
CA LYS A 300 4.89 2.51 20.75
C LYS A 300 4.39 1.07 20.78
N LYS A 301 3.21 0.80 20.22
CA LYS A 301 2.56 -0.51 20.22
C LYS A 301 1.96 -0.78 18.85
N LYS A 302 1.73 -2.06 18.58
CA LYS A 302 0.93 -2.51 17.44
C LYS A 302 -0.48 -1.92 17.48
N PHE A 303 -1.02 -1.58 16.31
CA PHE A 303 -2.42 -1.19 16.11
C PHE A 303 -2.93 -1.72 14.76
N THR A 304 -4.24 -1.74 14.57
CA THR A 304 -4.89 -2.07 13.30
C THR A 304 -5.20 -0.79 12.53
N VAL A 305 -4.93 -0.81 11.23
CA VAL A 305 -5.29 0.23 10.25
C VAL A 305 -6.37 -0.33 9.34
N VAL A 306 -7.46 0.41 9.17
CA VAL A 306 -8.59 0.08 8.30
C VAL A 306 -8.75 1.20 7.27
N THR A 307 -8.84 0.84 6.00
CA THR A 307 -9.08 1.77 4.89
C THR A 307 -10.28 1.31 4.07
N GLN A 308 -11.29 2.16 3.94
CA GLN A 308 -12.53 1.86 3.25
C GLN A 308 -12.62 2.67 1.94
N PHE A 309 -12.97 2.01 0.85
CA PHE A 309 -13.10 2.62 -0.47
C PHE A 309 -14.58 2.71 -0.85
N ILE A 310 -15.21 3.80 -0.45
CA ILE A 310 -16.65 3.98 -0.57
C ILE A 310 -16.98 4.41 -2.00
N THR A 311 -17.93 3.73 -2.62
CA THR A 311 -18.46 4.09 -3.94
C THR A 311 -19.77 4.86 -3.84
N SER A 312 -20.12 5.59 -4.88
CA SER A 312 -21.28 6.48 -4.94
C SER A 312 -22.63 5.78 -4.75
N ASP A 313 -22.74 4.51 -5.13
CA ASP A 313 -23.96 3.70 -5.08
C ASP A 313 -23.88 2.50 -4.12
N GLY A 314 -22.78 2.35 -3.39
CA GLY A 314 -22.56 1.23 -2.47
C GLY A 314 -22.35 -0.11 -3.16
N THR A 315 -21.91 -0.12 -4.42
CA THR A 315 -21.55 -1.32 -5.20
C THR A 315 -20.11 -1.27 -5.67
N SER A 316 -19.50 -2.43 -5.98
CA SER A 316 -18.14 -2.49 -6.54
C SER A 316 -18.03 -1.93 -7.97
N SER A 317 -19.16 -1.71 -8.66
CA SER A 317 -19.22 -1.06 -9.96
C SER A 317 -19.39 0.46 -9.89
N GLY A 318 -19.84 0.99 -8.75
CA GLY A 318 -20.02 2.42 -8.55
C GLY A 318 -18.71 3.21 -8.65
N SER A 319 -18.84 4.54 -8.76
CA SER A 319 -17.69 5.43 -8.82
C SER A 319 -17.06 5.63 -7.44
N LEU A 320 -15.72 5.69 -7.37
CA LEU A 320 -15.03 5.98 -6.11
C LEU A 320 -15.43 7.38 -5.63
N LYS A 321 -15.90 7.47 -4.39
CA LYS A 321 -16.41 8.72 -3.81
C LYS A 321 -15.58 9.20 -2.63
N GLU A 322 -15.16 8.28 -1.77
CA GLU A 322 -14.53 8.60 -0.50
C GLU A 322 -13.56 7.48 -0.08
N ILE A 323 -12.37 7.87 0.41
CA ILE A 323 -11.43 6.96 1.07
C ILE A 323 -11.41 7.32 2.56
N ARG A 324 -11.88 6.40 3.40
CA ARG A 324 -12.03 6.60 4.84
C ARG A 324 -11.01 5.78 5.62
N ARG A 325 -10.57 6.34 6.76
CA ARG A 325 -9.59 5.73 7.66
C ARG A 325 -10.19 5.47 9.05
N ILE A 326 -9.90 4.30 9.60
CA ILE A 326 -10.22 3.93 10.99
C ILE A 326 -9.00 3.21 11.58
N TYR A 327 -8.79 3.36 12.89
CA TYR A 327 -7.77 2.62 13.64
C TYR A 327 -8.41 1.78 14.74
N ILE A 328 -7.77 0.68 15.12
CA ILE A 328 -8.13 -0.10 16.30
C ILE A 328 -6.88 -0.32 17.14
N GLN A 329 -6.93 0.09 18.40
CA GLN A 329 -5.82 -0.13 19.33
C GLN A 329 -6.35 -0.46 20.71
N ASP A 330 -5.75 -1.46 21.36
CA ASP A 330 -6.19 -1.96 22.68
C ASP A 330 -7.71 -2.25 22.72
N GLY A 331 -8.25 -2.79 21.62
CA GLY A 331 -9.68 -3.13 21.45
C GLY A 331 -10.62 -1.94 21.21
N LYS A 332 -10.11 -0.71 21.13
CA LYS A 332 -10.90 0.50 20.91
C LYS A 332 -10.86 0.93 19.45
N VAL A 333 -12.03 1.22 18.88
CA VAL A 333 -12.13 1.87 17.57
C VAL A 333 -11.82 3.36 17.74
N ILE A 334 -10.92 3.85 16.90
CA ILE A 334 -10.50 5.24 16.84
C ILE A 334 -10.82 5.73 15.43
N GLN A 335 -11.77 6.66 15.31
CA GLN A 335 -12.04 7.32 14.03
C GLN A 335 -10.83 8.17 13.62
N ASN A 336 -10.66 8.43 12.33
CA ASN A 336 -9.61 9.32 11.86
C ASN A 336 -9.70 10.71 12.52
N SER A 337 -8.57 11.41 12.59
CA SER A 337 -8.58 12.83 12.99
C SER A 337 -9.37 13.67 12.00
N LYS A 338 -9.75 14.87 12.42
CA LYS A 338 -10.33 15.89 11.54
C LYS A 338 -9.29 16.94 11.21
N SER A 339 -9.32 17.46 9.99
CA SER A 339 -8.54 18.63 9.65
C SER A 339 -8.93 19.83 10.52
N ASN A 340 -7.90 20.53 11.00
CA ASN A 340 -7.97 21.69 11.88
C ASN A 340 -6.96 22.74 11.39
N ILE A 341 -7.15 23.20 10.16
CA ILE A 341 -6.37 24.26 9.53
C ILE A 341 -7.31 25.42 9.20
N ALA A 342 -6.89 26.66 9.52
CA ALA A 342 -7.67 27.85 9.19
C ALA A 342 -7.94 27.91 7.67
N GLY A 343 -9.21 28.09 7.30
CA GLY A 343 -9.64 28.12 5.89
C GLY A 343 -9.96 26.76 5.28
N LEU A 344 -9.67 25.65 5.97
CA LEU A 344 -10.03 24.30 5.55
C LEU A 344 -11.24 23.79 6.37
N GLY A 345 -12.18 23.10 5.71
CA GLY A 345 -13.27 22.42 6.41
C GLY A 345 -12.76 21.34 7.37
N ALA A 346 -13.63 20.83 8.24
CA ALA A 346 -13.30 19.75 9.17
C ALA A 346 -13.53 18.37 8.51
N TYR A 347 -12.62 17.97 7.63
CA TYR A 347 -12.61 16.71 6.89
C TYR A 347 -11.89 15.62 7.69
N ASP A 348 -12.38 14.38 7.64
CA ASP A 348 -11.77 13.18 8.24
C ASP A 348 -11.51 12.05 7.22
N SER A 349 -11.70 12.36 5.93
CA SER A 349 -11.63 11.41 4.82
C SER A 349 -11.21 12.11 3.55
N ILE A 350 -10.70 11.34 2.59
CA ILE A 350 -10.31 11.86 1.27
C ILE A 350 -11.51 11.82 0.34
N THR A 351 -11.88 12.98 -0.18
CA THR A 351 -12.91 13.18 -1.21
C THR A 351 -12.40 14.19 -2.23
N GLU A 352 -13.01 14.24 -3.41
CA GLU A 352 -12.65 15.24 -4.44
C GLU A 352 -12.71 16.69 -3.90
N GLN A 353 -13.69 16.99 -3.04
CA GLN A 353 -13.83 18.31 -2.42
C GLN A 353 -12.70 18.57 -1.40
N TYR A 354 -12.41 17.61 -0.53
CA TYR A 354 -11.27 17.71 0.39
C TYR A 354 -9.97 18.00 -0.36
N CYS A 355 -9.68 17.25 -1.44
CA CYS A 355 -8.48 17.44 -2.24
C CYS A 355 -8.41 18.85 -2.84
N THR A 356 -9.53 19.34 -3.38
CA THR A 356 -9.60 20.70 -3.95
C THR A 356 -9.36 21.77 -2.88
N ASP A 357 -10.01 21.66 -1.73
CA ASP A 357 -9.90 22.64 -0.65
C ASP A 357 -8.50 22.60 -0.02
N GLN A 358 -7.99 21.41 0.27
CA GLN A 358 -6.67 21.20 0.89
C GLN A 358 -5.55 21.78 0.02
N LYS A 359 -5.51 21.43 -1.27
CA LYS A 359 -4.49 21.97 -2.20
C LYS A 359 -4.60 23.50 -2.32
N THR A 360 -5.83 24.04 -2.32
CA THR A 360 -6.04 25.50 -2.36
C THR A 360 -5.53 26.19 -1.09
N VAL A 361 -5.87 25.67 0.09
CA VAL A 361 -5.48 26.26 1.38
C VAL A 361 -3.97 26.18 1.61
N PHE A 362 -3.32 25.10 1.18
CA PHE A 362 -1.86 24.94 1.32
C PHE A 362 -1.09 25.66 0.20
N GLY A 363 -1.76 26.01 -0.91
CA GLY A 363 -1.13 26.61 -2.07
C GLY A 363 -0.31 25.63 -2.89
N ASP A 364 -0.67 24.34 -2.83
CA ASP A 364 -0.03 23.25 -3.58
C ASP A 364 -0.62 23.17 -5.00
N THR A 365 0.19 22.74 -5.98
CA THR A 365 -0.31 22.45 -7.32
C THR A 365 -1.30 21.27 -7.24
N ASN A 366 -2.52 21.45 -7.73
CA ASN A 366 -3.52 20.38 -7.75
C ASN A 366 -3.33 19.45 -8.95
N SER A 367 -2.19 18.76 -8.96
CA SER A 367 -1.86 17.75 -9.97
C SER A 367 -2.84 16.58 -9.90
N PHE A 368 -3.26 16.15 -8.71
CA PHE A 368 -4.33 15.17 -8.48
C PHE A 368 -5.54 15.36 -9.40
N LYS A 369 -6.16 16.54 -9.35
CA LYS A 369 -7.31 16.88 -10.20
C LYS A 369 -6.94 16.86 -11.69
N SER A 370 -5.76 17.37 -12.04
CA SER A 370 -5.29 17.39 -13.43
C SER A 370 -5.05 16.00 -14.03
N LYS A 371 -4.76 14.99 -13.20
CA LYS A 371 -4.56 13.59 -13.61
C LYS A 371 -5.82 12.72 -13.44
N GLY A 372 -6.98 13.34 -13.20
CA GLY A 372 -8.28 12.68 -13.16
C GLY A 372 -8.90 12.55 -11.77
N GLY A 373 -8.20 13.00 -10.72
CA GLY A 373 -8.70 13.02 -9.35
C GLY A 373 -9.17 11.65 -8.87
N MET A 374 -10.29 11.64 -8.15
CA MET A 374 -10.88 10.39 -7.63
C MET A 374 -11.25 9.40 -8.74
N ALA A 375 -11.68 9.89 -9.91
CA ALA A 375 -12.01 9.04 -11.06
C ALA A 375 -10.76 8.44 -11.73
N GLY A 376 -9.62 9.14 -11.70
CA GLY A 376 -8.33 8.62 -12.14
C GLY A 376 -7.89 7.47 -11.23
N MET A 377 -7.97 7.66 -9.91
CA MET A 377 -7.64 6.61 -8.93
C MET A 377 -8.58 5.40 -9.05
N GLU A 378 -9.88 5.65 -9.25
CA GLU A 378 -10.87 4.62 -9.50
C GLU A 378 -10.47 3.69 -10.65
N ALA A 379 -9.91 4.23 -11.73
CA ALA A 379 -9.53 3.44 -12.90
C ALA A 379 -8.51 2.36 -12.54
N GLY A 380 -7.49 2.69 -11.74
CA GLY A 380 -6.51 1.73 -11.23
C GLY A 380 -7.11 0.70 -10.28
N LEU A 381 -7.88 1.16 -9.28
CA LEU A 381 -8.54 0.28 -8.30
C LEU A 381 -9.53 -0.69 -8.95
N ARG A 382 -10.16 -0.28 -10.06
CA ARG A 382 -11.10 -1.09 -10.85
C ARG A 382 -10.40 -2.22 -11.61
N ASN A 383 -9.21 -1.99 -12.12
CA ASN A 383 -8.39 -3.01 -12.77
C ASN A 383 -7.90 -4.07 -11.77
N GLY A 384 -7.71 -3.65 -10.53
CA GLY A 384 -7.14 -4.45 -9.46
C GLY A 384 -5.64 -4.18 -9.37
N MET A 385 -5.15 -4.00 -8.15
CA MET A 385 -3.79 -3.55 -7.90
C MET A 385 -3.03 -4.54 -7.02
N VAL A 386 -1.72 -4.60 -7.21
CA VAL A 386 -0.80 -5.45 -6.46
C VAL A 386 -0.49 -4.80 -5.12
N LEU A 387 -0.55 -5.57 -4.04
CA LEU A 387 -0.13 -5.12 -2.71
C LEU A 387 1.40 -5.15 -2.62
N ALA A 388 2.00 -3.98 -2.41
CA ALA A 388 3.41 -3.80 -2.09
C ALA A 388 3.59 -3.48 -0.60
N LEU A 389 4.62 -4.08 0.01
CA LEU A 389 5.04 -3.80 1.39
C LEU A 389 6.54 -3.51 1.38
N SER A 390 6.97 -2.42 2.01
CA SER A 390 8.38 -2.00 1.98
C SER A 390 8.85 -1.37 3.28
N VAL A 391 10.17 -1.22 3.37
CA VAL A 391 10.86 -0.34 4.32
C VAL A 391 12.00 0.35 3.57
N TRP A 392 12.08 1.67 3.65
CA TRP A 392 13.03 2.49 2.91
C TRP A 392 13.34 3.81 3.59
N ASP A 393 14.50 4.38 3.25
CA ASP A 393 14.90 5.76 3.50
C ASP A 393 14.94 6.55 2.18
N ASP A 394 14.93 7.88 2.26
CA ASP A 394 14.71 8.74 1.10
C ASP A 394 15.95 9.56 0.74
N HIS A 395 16.60 9.15 -0.36
CA HIS A 395 17.78 9.81 -0.89
C HIS A 395 17.51 11.13 -1.62
N ASN A 396 16.25 11.49 -1.87
CA ASN A 396 15.90 12.74 -2.55
C ASN A 396 15.67 13.88 -1.56
N VAL A 397 14.83 13.63 -0.54
CA VAL A 397 14.40 14.69 0.38
C VAL A 397 14.30 14.22 1.84
N ASN A 398 15.02 13.16 2.21
CA ASN A 398 15.26 12.72 3.58
C ASN A 398 13.96 12.40 4.37
N MET A 399 12.88 12.00 3.68
CA MET A 399 11.56 11.69 4.29
C MET A 399 10.88 12.90 4.95
N LEU A 400 11.42 14.11 4.78
CA LEU A 400 10.93 15.32 5.46
C LEU A 400 9.51 15.68 5.03
N TRP A 401 9.11 15.24 3.83
CA TRP A 401 7.76 15.41 3.33
C TRP A 401 6.71 14.69 4.19
N LEU A 402 7.10 13.59 4.86
CA LEU A 402 6.25 12.76 5.71
C LEU A 402 6.26 13.22 7.17
N ASP A 403 7.43 13.48 7.75
CA ASP A 403 7.60 13.52 9.22
C ASP A 403 8.22 14.81 9.79
N SER A 404 8.53 15.79 8.94
CA SER A 404 9.20 17.03 9.34
C SER A 404 8.50 18.28 8.80
N THR A 405 9.22 19.40 8.72
CA THR A 405 8.83 20.58 7.96
C THR A 405 9.36 20.45 6.53
N TYR A 406 8.47 20.55 5.54
CA TYR A 406 8.86 20.51 4.14
C TYR A 406 8.03 21.51 3.30
N PRO A 407 8.64 22.27 2.37
CA PRO A 407 10.07 22.55 2.30
C PRO A 407 10.64 23.07 3.62
N THR A 408 11.93 22.87 3.87
CA THR A 408 12.56 22.98 5.21
C THR A 408 12.55 24.38 5.83
N ASP A 409 12.38 25.42 5.02
CA ASP A 409 12.30 26.83 5.39
C ASP A 409 10.86 27.38 5.40
N SER A 410 9.88 26.56 5.04
CA SER A 410 8.49 26.99 4.92
C SER A 410 7.77 27.03 6.27
N ASN A 411 6.97 28.08 6.45
CA ASN A 411 6.08 28.26 7.60
C ASN A 411 4.59 28.29 7.21
N LYS A 412 4.27 27.97 5.95
CA LYS A 412 2.91 28.01 5.42
C LYS A 412 2.05 26.86 5.96
N PRO A 413 0.71 27.00 6.00
CA PRO A 413 -0.18 25.86 6.19
C PRO A 413 0.20 24.67 5.30
N GLY A 414 0.15 23.46 5.83
CA GLY A 414 0.60 22.26 5.13
C GLY A 414 2.11 21.99 5.16
N SER A 415 2.93 22.93 5.66
CA SER A 415 4.40 22.74 5.69
C SER A 415 4.88 21.86 6.83
N PHE A 416 4.09 21.66 7.89
CA PHE A 416 4.48 20.85 9.06
C PHE A 416 3.79 19.49 8.99
N ARG A 417 4.54 18.39 8.94
CA ARG A 417 4.02 17.03 8.71
C ARG A 417 4.38 16.04 9.82
N GLY A 418 5.28 16.43 10.71
CA GLY A 418 5.58 15.73 11.96
C GLY A 418 6.50 16.56 12.84
N THR A 419 7.10 15.90 13.83
CA THR A 419 7.98 16.53 14.83
C THR A 419 9.47 16.28 14.57
N CYS A 420 9.83 15.59 13.49
CA CYS A 420 11.23 15.31 13.18
C CYS A 420 11.96 16.59 12.80
N ALA A 421 13.24 16.70 13.17
CA ALA A 421 14.07 17.85 12.81
C ALA A 421 14.28 17.90 11.28
N THR A 422 14.40 19.09 10.71
CA THR A 422 14.69 19.27 9.28
C THR A 422 16.08 18.77 8.86
N THR A 423 16.94 18.45 9.84
CA THR A 423 18.26 17.82 9.66
C THR A 423 18.23 16.30 9.85
N SER A 424 17.08 15.70 10.13
CA SER A 424 16.92 14.25 10.20
C SER A 424 16.86 13.63 8.79
N GLY A 425 16.77 12.31 8.71
CA GLY A 425 16.44 11.67 7.43
C GLY A 425 17.59 11.42 6.48
N ASN A 426 18.81 11.89 6.77
CA ASN A 426 19.96 11.63 5.91
C ASN A 426 20.23 10.10 5.84
N PRO A 427 20.19 9.47 4.65
CA PRO A 427 20.34 8.02 4.50
C PRO A 427 21.58 7.46 5.20
N LYS A 428 22.75 8.07 4.97
CA LYS A 428 24.01 7.66 5.57
C LYS A 428 23.96 7.66 7.10
N ASP A 429 23.31 8.67 7.69
CA ASP A 429 23.19 8.76 9.14
C ASP A 429 22.22 7.72 9.69
N ILE A 430 21.11 7.46 9.00
CA ILE A 430 20.09 6.50 9.46
C ILE A 430 20.56 5.06 9.29
N GLU A 431 21.17 4.71 8.17
CA GLU A 431 21.80 3.40 7.94
C GLU A 431 22.85 3.07 9.01
N ALA A 432 23.57 4.09 9.50
CA ALA A 432 24.58 3.92 10.55
C ALA A 432 23.97 3.87 11.96
N ASN A 433 23.00 4.74 12.25
CA ASN A 433 22.49 4.94 13.61
C ASN A 433 21.27 4.08 13.94
N SER A 434 20.50 3.64 12.94
CA SER A 434 19.29 2.83 13.09
C SER A 434 19.28 1.55 12.23
N PRO A 435 20.39 0.79 12.12
CA PRO A 435 20.45 -0.37 11.22
C PRO A 435 19.46 -1.48 11.59
N ASN A 436 19.11 -1.56 12.89
CA ASN A 436 18.16 -2.54 13.40
C ASN A 436 16.70 -2.10 13.30
N ALA A 437 16.42 -0.95 12.69
CA ALA A 437 15.05 -0.50 12.46
C ALA A 437 14.28 -1.55 11.64
N SER A 438 12.98 -1.65 11.91
CA SER A 438 12.13 -2.65 11.26
C SER A 438 10.67 -2.26 11.35
N VAL A 439 9.88 -2.78 10.41
CA VAL A 439 8.42 -2.72 10.42
C VAL A 439 7.84 -4.13 10.41
N ILE A 440 6.72 -4.30 11.10
CA ILE A 440 5.96 -5.56 11.08
C ILE A 440 4.57 -5.28 10.50
N TYR A 441 4.24 -5.92 9.39
CA TYR A 441 2.89 -5.96 8.84
C TYR A 441 2.26 -7.31 9.12
N SER A 442 1.05 -7.34 9.65
CA SER A 442 0.40 -8.60 10.00
C SER A 442 -1.09 -8.56 9.82
N ASN A 443 -1.73 -9.74 9.89
CA ASN A 443 -3.18 -9.84 9.99
C ASN A 443 -3.94 -9.13 8.84
N ILE A 444 -3.44 -9.27 7.61
CA ILE A 444 -4.03 -8.66 6.42
C ILE A 444 -5.42 -9.25 6.16
N LYS A 445 -6.40 -8.38 5.96
CA LYS A 445 -7.81 -8.69 5.70
C LYS A 445 -8.35 -7.78 4.60
N VAL A 446 -9.16 -8.33 3.72
CA VAL A 446 -9.91 -7.57 2.72
C VAL A 446 -11.34 -8.09 2.65
N GLY A 447 -12.33 -7.21 2.57
CA GLY A 447 -13.73 -7.66 2.51
C GLY A 447 -14.75 -6.56 2.38
N ASP A 448 -16.02 -6.92 2.57
CA ASP A 448 -17.12 -5.95 2.64
C ASP A 448 -16.82 -4.86 3.69
N ILE A 449 -17.23 -3.63 3.44
CA ILE A 449 -17.09 -2.53 4.40
C ILE A 449 -17.73 -2.93 5.74
N GLY A 450 -16.94 -2.88 6.83
CA GLY A 450 -17.34 -3.25 8.18
C GLY A 450 -17.20 -4.74 8.52
N SER A 451 -16.46 -5.52 7.72
CA SER A 451 -16.28 -6.97 7.92
C SER A 451 -14.91 -7.37 8.48
N THR A 452 -13.91 -6.48 8.47
CA THR A 452 -12.52 -6.87 8.79
C THR A 452 -12.11 -6.59 10.24
N TYR A 453 -12.92 -5.85 11.00
CA TYR A 453 -12.68 -5.52 12.40
C TYR A 453 -13.95 -5.60 13.24
N THR A 454 -13.81 -5.98 14.50
CA THR A 454 -14.89 -5.96 15.49
C THR A 454 -14.82 -4.67 16.27
N GLY A 455 -15.44 -3.62 15.74
CA GLY A 455 -15.74 -2.42 16.51
C GLY A 455 -17.04 -2.62 17.26
N GLY A 456 -17.12 -2.21 18.53
CA GLY A 456 -18.35 -2.27 19.32
C GLY A 456 -19.51 -1.51 18.67
N SER A 457 -20.20 -2.17 17.76
CA SER A 457 -21.57 -1.91 17.33
C SER A 457 -22.27 -3.24 17.48
N THR A 458 -23.32 -3.26 18.29
CA THR A 458 -24.28 -4.35 18.40
C THR A 458 -24.84 -4.70 17.03
N GLY A 459 -24.16 -5.60 16.33
CA GLY A 459 -24.58 -6.26 15.10
C GLY A 459 -24.73 -7.74 15.40
N THR A 460 -25.97 -8.15 15.54
CA THR A 460 -26.47 -9.49 15.84
C THR A 460 -25.74 -10.57 15.05
N THR A 461 -25.01 -11.43 15.75
CA THR A 461 -24.53 -12.70 15.23
C THR A 461 -25.71 -13.66 15.09
N THR A 462 -26.13 -13.95 13.86
CA THR A 462 -26.87 -15.18 13.57
C THR A 462 -25.90 -16.17 12.94
N ASN A 463 -25.45 -17.14 13.73
CA ASN A 463 -24.89 -18.39 13.22
C ASN A 463 -25.97 -19.47 13.33
N GLY A 464 -26.30 -20.08 12.20
CA GLY A 464 -27.40 -21.04 12.04
C GLY A 464 -27.04 -22.49 12.37
N GLY A 465 -28.08 -23.32 12.49
CA GLY A 465 -27.93 -24.78 12.50
C GLY A 465 -29.17 -25.55 12.95
N GLY A 466 -30.13 -25.75 12.03
CA GLY A 466 -30.95 -26.98 11.94
C GLY A 466 -32.23 -27.08 12.78
N GLY A 467 -33.38 -26.75 12.17
CA GLY A 467 -34.70 -27.10 12.71
C GLY A 467 -35.86 -26.44 11.94
N THR A 468 -36.38 -27.18 10.96
CA THR A 468 -37.71 -27.13 10.30
C THR A 468 -38.54 -25.83 10.34
N THR A 469 -38.90 -25.36 9.14
CA THR A 469 -39.75 -24.21 8.80
C THR A 469 -41.05 -24.08 9.58
N THR A 470 -41.22 -22.98 10.33
CA THR A 470 -42.52 -22.33 10.57
C THR A 470 -42.33 -20.84 10.89
N SER A 471 -43.15 -19.98 10.29
CA SER A 471 -43.10 -18.52 10.37
C SER A 471 -43.41 -17.96 11.77
N THR A 472 -42.57 -17.08 12.30
CA THR A 472 -42.89 -16.32 13.53
C THR A 472 -42.49 -14.84 13.42
N SER A 473 -43.46 -13.98 13.77
CA SER A 473 -43.39 -12.51 13.86
C SER A 473 -42.32 -12.01 14.83
N THR A 474 -41.80 -10.82 14.58
CA THR A 474 -40.91 -10.05 15.48
C THR A 474 -41.45 -9.99 16.92
N ALA A 475 -40.56 -10.19 17.89
CA ALA A 475 -40.90 -10.12 19.31
C ALA A 475 -41.37 -8.71 19.71
N PRO A 476 -42.42 -8.59 20.57
CA PRO A 476 -42.91 -7.30 21.04
C PRO A 476 -41.83 -6.55 21.84
N GLY A 477 -41.80 -5.22 21.71
CA GLY A 477 -40.94 -4.36 22.54
C GLY A 477 -41.24 -4.51 24.04
N ALA A 478 -40.27 -4.18 24.88
CA ALA A 478 -40.44 -4.20 26.33
C ALA A 478 -41.67 -3.38 26.74
N THR A 479 -42.49 -3.93 27.63
CA THR A 479 -43.77 -3.36 28.05
C THR A 479 -43.75 -3.16 29.57
N GLN A 480 -44.28 -2.04 30.05
CA GLN A 480 -44.34 -1.70 31.46
C GLN A 480 -45.58 -2.28 32.14
N THR A 481 -45.44 -2.73 33.38
CA THR A 481 -46.53 -3.20 34.25
C THR A 481 -47.54 -2.10 34.57
N LYS A 482 -48.79 -2.48 34.87
CA LYS A 482 -49.81 -1.54 35.35
C LYS A 482 -49.30 -0.85 36.62
N TYR A 483 -49.47 0.47 36.69
CA TYR A 483 -48.91 1.39 37.69
C TYR A 483 -47.39 1.65 37.60
N GLY A 484 -46.69 1.12 36.60
CA GLY A 484 -45.29 1.44 36.35
C GLY A 484 -45.08 2.76 35.60
N GLN A 485 -43.91 3.39 35.78
CA GLN A 485 -43.53 4.60 35.04
C GLN A 485 -43.28 4.26 33.55
N CYS A 486 -43.94 4.97 32.65
CA CYS A 486 -43.89 4.76 31.21
C CYS A 486 -43.45 6.00 30.41
N GLY A 487 -43.05 7.07 31.11
CA GLY A 487 -42.60 8.31 30.49
C GLY A 487 -42.15 9.37 31.50
N GLY A 488 -41.64 10.48 30.97
CA GLY A 488 -41.09 11.59 31.74
C GLY A 488 -39.68 11.97 31.27
N ILE A 489 -39.32 13.25 31.39
CA ILE A 489 -37.95 13.72 31.10
C ILE A 489 -36.94 12.91 31.93
N GLY A 490 -35.98 12.28 31.24
CA GLY A 490 -34.95 11.44 31.85
C GLY A 490 -35.32 9.96 32.00
N TRP A 491 -36.53 9.53 31.62
CA TRP A 491 -36.93 8.12 31.63
C TRP A 491 -36.35 7.35 30.44
N SER A 492 -35.64 6.25 30.72
CA SER A 492 -35.03 5.36 29.71
C SER A 492 -35.65 3.96 29.64
N GLY A 493 -36.73 3.72 30.41
CA GLY A 493 -37.42 2.44 30.47
C GLY A 493 -38.55 2.28 29.45
N PRO A 494 -39.33 1.19 29.53
CA PRO A 494 -40.41 0.91 28.58
C PRO A 494 -41.46 2.02 28.53
N THR A 495 -41.92 2.38 27.33
CA THR A 495 -42.94 3.42 27.09
C THR A 495 -44.31 2.87 26.74
N SER A 496 -44.40 1.58 26.37
CA SER A 496 -45.65 0.87 26.12
C SER A 496 -46.15 0.20 27.40
N CYS A 497 -47.44 0.28 27.69
CA CYS A 497 -48.06 -0.30 28.89
C CYS A 497 -48.64 -1.70 28.63
N ALA A 498 -48.72 -2.52 29.68
CA ALA A 498 -49.33 -3.84 29.62
C ALA A 498 -50.79 -3.73 29.16
N SER A 499 -51.26 -4.76 28.44
CA SER A 499 -52.63 -4.81 27.90
C SER A 499 -53.67 -4.47 28.97
N GLY A 500 -54.60 -3.56 28.65
CA GLY A 500 -55.60 -3.05 29.59
C GLY A 500 -55.16 -1.83 30.42
N SER A 501 -53.99 -1.25 30.14
CA SER A 501 -53.55 0.02 30.71
C SER A 501 -52.95 0.94 29.63
N THR A 502 -52.98 2.25 29.89
CA THR A 502 -52.44 3.26 28.96
C THR A 502 -51.49 4.21 29.68
N CYS A 503 -50.45 4.68 28.99
CA CYS A 503 -49.49 5.59 29.57
C CYS A 503 -50.12 6.98 29.71
N GLN A 504 -50.47 7.36 30.94
CA GLN A 504 -51.05 8.66 31.24
C GLN A 504 -50.00 9.59 31.83
N SER A 505 -49.87 10.78 31.25
CA SER A 505 -48.96 11.80 31.76
C SER A 505 -49.54 12.49 33.00
N SER A 506 -48.75 12.57 34.07
CA SER A 506 -49.08 13.37 35.26
C SER A 506 -48.23 14.65 35.36
N GLY A 507 -47.37 14.89 34.37
CA GLY A 507 -46.49 16.05 34.29
C GLY A 507 -45.27 15.80 33.39
N PRO A 508 -44.42 16.83 33.18
CA PRO A 508 -43.28 16.73 32.26
C PRO A 508 -42.23 15.68 32.68
N TYR A 509 -42.15 15.36 33.97
CA TYR A 509 -41.16 14.43 34.52
C TYR A 509 -41.72 13.03 34.80
N TYR A 510 -43.02 12.79 34.63
CA TYR A 510 -43.62 11.53 35.03
C TYR A 510 -44.88 11.15 34.23
N SER A 511 -44.92 9.92 33.75
CA SER A 511 -46.11 9.29 33.17
C SER A 511 -46.22 7.86 33.69
N GLN A 512 -47.44 7.38 33.91
CA GLN A 512 -47.71 6.08 34.54
C GLN A 512 -48.74 5.27 33.74
N CYS A 513 -48.56 3.95 33.70
CA CYS A 513 -49.55 3.05 33.15
C CYS A 513 -50.78 2.94 34.06
N LEU A 514 -51.95 3.42 33.62
CA LEU A 514 -53.22 3.34 34.36
C LEU A 514 -54.27 2.49 33.65
#